data_AF-A0A833IQG0-F1
#
_entry.id   AF-A0A833IQG0-F1
#
_cell.length_a   1.000
_cell.length_b   1.000
_cell.length_c   1.000
_cell.angle_alpha   90.00
_cell.angle_beta   90.00
_cell.angle_gamma   90.00
#
_symmetry.space_group_name_H-M   'P 1'
#
loop_
_entity.id
_entity.type
_entity.pdbx_description
1 polymer ?
#
loop_
_entity_poly.entity_id
_entity_poly.type
_entity_poly.pdbx_seq_one_letter_code
_entity_poly.pdbx_strand_id
1 'polypeptide(L)'
;MSKGRWVASVVTALMLGASGASASEWQAGLRWAGALNNDAFQRTELAGQRELPSLGWRWEDWRLRTDLSLSLGRLEAKGEHASLVSLGPSFTVRQVDAPWAFSFSVSPTLISEHEFPHMDLGGSLQFTLEAGLDYRLGPRLGVGYRVQHMSNAYRYEANPGVDLHMIRLDWRF
;
A
#
# COMPACT_ATOMS: atom_id res chain seq x y z
N MET A 1 3.45 29.25 3.06
CA MET A 1 2.20 28.73 2.44
C MET A 1 1.88 27.38 3.07
N SER A 2 0.68 27.19 3.63
CA SER A 2 0.39 26.15 4.63
C SER A 2 0.33 24.72 4.05
N LYS A 3 1.31 23.88 4.42
CA LYS A 3 1.42 22.44 4.14
C LYS A 3 0.42 21.61 4.97
N GLY A 4 -0.89 21.71 4.70
CA GLY A 4 -1.85 20.94 5.50
C GLY A 4 -3.27 20.76 4.94
N ARG A 5 -3.64 21.44 3.85
CA ARG A 5 -5.03 21.44 3.37
C ARG A 5 -5.37 20.32 2.38
N TRP A 6 -4.40 19.53 1.92
CA TRP A 6 -4.62 18.50 0.90
C TRP A 6 -5.00 17.13 1.47
N VAL A 7 -4.59 16.81 2.70
CA VAL A 7 -4.87 15.50 3.33
C VAL A 7 -6.37 15.31 3.61
N ALA A 8 -7.06 16.36 4.04
CA ALA A 8 -8.51 16.33 4.29
C ALA A 8 -9.34 16.11 3.00
N SER A 9 -8.86 16.63 1.87
CA SER A 9 -9.56 16.50 0.58
C SER A 9 -9.48 15.09 0.00
N VAL A 10 -8.39 14.35 0.28
CA VAL A 10 -8.25 12.98 -0.24
C VAL A 10 -9.03 11.95 0.60
N VAL A 11 -9.07 12.13 1.93
CA VAL A 11 -9.95 11.32 2.79
C VAL A 11 -11.42 11.51 2.38
N THR A 12 -11.81 12.74 2.04
CA THR A 12 -13.15 13.04 1.53
C THR A 12 -13.40 12.46 0.14
N ALA A 13 -12.41 12.45 -0.76
CA ALA A 13 -12.54 11.86 -2.10
C ALA A 13 -12.69 10.33 -2.07
N LEU A 14 -11.98 9.65 -1.16
CA LEU A 14 -12.16 8.21 -0.91
C LEU A 14 -13.55 7.90 -0.33
N MET A 15 -14.09 8.80 0.49
CA MET A 15 -15.46 8.68 1.03
C MET A 15 -16.55 8.98 -0.02
N LEU A 16 -16.29 9.88 -0.98
CA LEU A 16 -17.27 10.25 -2.03
C LEU A 16 -17.43 9.18 -3.12
N GLY A 17 -16.39 8.37 -3.39
CA GLY A 17 -16.46 7.23 -4.29
C GLY A 17 -17.30 6.04 -3.77
N ALA A 18 -17.70 6.08 -2.49
CA ALA A 18 -18.54 5.06 -1.85
C ALA A 18 -20.05 5.27 -2.08
N SER A 19 -20.45 6.32 -2.81
CA SER A 19 -21.86 6.69 -3.00
C SER A 19 -22.65 5.80 -3.98
N GLY A 20 -22.00 4.87 -4.68
CA GLY A 20 -22.65 3.93 -5.61
C GLY A 20 -22.13 2.49 -5.62
N ALA A 21 -21.11 2.17 -4.80
CA ALA A 21 -20.58 0.82 -4.62
C ALA A 21 -21.13 0.23 -3.32
N SER A 22 -21.32 -1.10 -3.24
CA SER A 22 -21.69 -1.68 -1.96
C SER A 22 -20.57 -1.42 -0.94
N ALA A 23 -20.91 -1.08 0.31
CA ALA A 23 -19.92 -0.82 1.36
C ALA A 23 -18.90 -1.98 1.47
N SER A 24 -19.36 -3.20 1.19
CA SER A 24 -18.58 -4.44 1.22
C SER A 24 -17.39 -4.51 0.25
N GLU A 25 -17.35 -3.64 -0.78
CA GLU A 25 -16.29 -3.57 -1.80
C GLU A 25 -15.08 -2.76 -1.35
N TRP A 26 -15.21 -1.95 -0.30
CA TRP A 26 -14.16 -1.03 0.11
C TRP A 26 -13.49 -1.47 1.42
N GLN A 27 -12.17 -1.30 1.45
CA GLN A 27 -11.38 -1.39 2.67
C GLN A 27 -10.38 -0.24 2.72
N ALA A 28 -10.17 0.34 3.89
CA ALA A 28 -9.18 1.41 4.10
C ALA A 28 -8.42 1.18 5.40
N GLY A 29 -7.20 1.69 5.49
CA GLY A 29 -6.34 1.43 6.64
C GLY A 29 -5.10 2.28 6.71
N LEU A 30 -4.39 2.12 7.83
CA LEU A 30 -3.11 2.76 8.10
C LEU A 30 -1.96 1.75 7.92
N ARG A 31 -0.97 2.22 7.16
CA ARG A 31 0.37 1.68 6.84
C ARG A 31 1.47 2.15 7.80
N TRP A 32 2.24 1.30 8.48
CA TRP A 32 3.52 1.72 9.10
C TRP A 32 4.63 0.73 8.81
N ALA A 33 5.80 1.23 8.40
CA ALA A 33 6.91 0.40 7.94
C ALA A 33 8.26 0.94 8.41
N GLY A 34 9.18 0.01 8.65
CA GLY A 34 10.60 0.24 8.91
C GLY A 34 11.45 -0.51 7.88
N ALA A 35 12.70 -0.08 7.70
CA ALA A 35 13.57 -0.71 6.72
C ALA A 35 14.14 -2.06 7.15
N LEU A 36 14.39 -2.91 6.16
CA LEU A 36 15.06 -4.20 6.30
C LEU A 36 16.52 -4.15 5.84
N ASN A 37 16.84 -3.32 4.85
CA ASN A 37 18.16 -3.24 4.21
C ASN A 37 18.86 -1.88 4.45
N ASN A 38 18.18 -0.92 5.06
CA ASN A 38 18.72 0.41 5.35
C ASN A 38 17.95 1.09 6.49
N ASP A 39 18.41 0.90 7.73
CA ASP A 39 17.78 1.37 8.98
C ASP A 39 17.41 2.86 9.02
N ALA A 40 17.83 3.66 8.05
CA ALA A 40 17.42 5.05 7.90
C ALA A 40 15.95 5.23 7.49
N PHE A 41 15.34 4.26 6.78
CA PHE A 41 14.03 4.49 6.16
C PHE A 41 12.86 4.04 7.03
N GLN A 42 11.86 4.92 7.11
CA GLN A 42 10.55 4.64 7.68
C GLN A 42 9.45 5.11 6.72
N ARG A 43 8.32 4.41 6.67
CA ARG A 43 7.18 4.76 5.81
C ARG A 43 5.88 4.72 6.58
N THR A 44 5.05 5.73 6.40
CA THR A 44 3.68 5.77 6.95
C THR A 44 2.69 6.09 5.84
N GLU A 45 1.56 5.39 5.79
CA GLU A 45 0.58 5.52 4.72
C GLU A 45 -0.87 5.48 5.18
N LEU A 46 -1.74 6.14 4.42
CA LEU A 46 -3.15 5.80 4.30
C LEU A 46 -3.30 4.98 3.02
N ALA A 47 -3.99 3.84 3.12
CA ALA A 47 -4.23 2.98 1.98
C ALA A 47 -5.71 2.59 1.88
N GLY A 48 -6.23 2.60 0.65
CA GLY A 48 -7.55 2.12 0.29
C GLY A 48 -7.45 1.01 -0.75
N GLN A 49 -8.36 0.04 -0.69
CA GLN A 49 -8.54 -0.94 -1.75
C GLN A 49 -10.03 -1.06 -2.08
N ARG A 50 -10.29 -1.25 -3.36
CA ARG A 50 -11.62 -1.52 -3.90
C ARG A 50 -11.60 -2.87 -4.59
N GLU A 51 -12.46 -3.78 -4.15
CA GLU A 51 -12.66 -5.07 -4.81
C GLU A 51 -13.13 -4.86 -6.25
N LEU A 52 -12.61 -5.68 -7.17
CA LEU A 52 -13.03 -5.79 -8.56
C LEU A 52 -13.69 -7.16 -8.75
N PRO A 53 -15.00 -7.32 -8.44
CA PRO A 53 -15.62 -8.63 -8.32
C PRO A 53 -15.60 -9.46 -9.60
N SER A 54 -15.64 -8.79 -10.76
CA SER A 54 -15.57 -9.43 -12.08
C SER A 54 -14.22 -10.07 -12.39
N LEU A 55 -13.18 -9.75 -11.62
CA LEU A 55 -11.83 -10.31 -11.73
C LEU A 55 -11.49 -11.27 -10.58
N GLY A 56 -12.50 -11.68 -9.80
CA GLY A 56 -12.34 -12.71 -8.77
C GLY A 56 -12.36 -14.11 -9.37
N TRP A 57 -11.69 -15.05 -8.69
CA TRP A 57 -11.70 -16.46 -9.06
C TRP A 57 -11.93 -17.33 -7.81
N ARG A 58 -12.70 -18.40 -7.94
CA ARG A 58 -12.94 -19.39 -6.88
C ARG A 58 -12.59 -20.78 -7.39
N TRP A 59 -11.85 -21.54 -6.60
CA TRP A 59 -11.52 -22.94 -6.87
C TRP A 59 -11.64 -23.70 -5.56
N GLU A 60 -12.45 -24.75 -5.53
CA GLU A 60 -12.72 -25.50 -4.29
C GLU A 60 -13.10 -24.54 -3.14
N ASP A 61 -12.39 -24.64 -2.02
CA ASP A 61 -12.53 -23.80 -0.83
C ASP A 61 -11.63 -22.57 -0.84
N TRP A 62 -11.03 -22.22 -1.97
CA TRP A 62 -10.16 -21.07 -2.13
C TRP A 62 -10.80 -19.97 -2.98
N ARG A 63 -10.49 -18.73 -2.62
CA ARG A 63 -10.90 -17.52 -3.35
C ARG A 63 -9.70 -16.63 -3.58
N LEU A 64 -9.53 -16.24 -4.84
CA LEU A 64 -8.70 -15.14 -5.28
C LEU A 64 -9.63 -13.93 -5.43
N ARG A 65 -9.31 -12.87 -4.71
CA ARG A 65 -9.89 -11.56 -4.89
C ARG A 65 -8.87 -10.67 -5.58
N THR A 66 -9.34 -9.92 -6.56
CA THR A 66 -8.56 -8.88 -7.23
C THR A 66 -9.12 -7.53 -6.79
N ASP A 67 -8.24 -6.62 -6.40
CA ASP A 67 -8.59 -5.30 -5.88
C ASP A 67 -7.75 -4.23 -6.58
N LEU A 68 -8.31 -3.03 -6.76
CA LEU A 68 -7.52 -1.84 -7.09
C LEU A 68 -7.04 -1.20 -5.77
N SER A 69 -5.73 -1.03 -5.61
CA SER A 69 -5.09 -0.45 -4.42
C SER A 69 -4.58 0.96 -4.69
N LEU A 70 -4.90 1.89 -3.79
CA LEU A 70 -4.34 3.24 -3.75
C LEU A 70 -3.69 3.46 -2.38
N SER A 71 -2.48 4.00 -2.33
CA SER A 71 -1.88 4.50 -1.10
C SER A 71 -1.31 5.89 -1.25
N LEU A 72 -1.34 6.64 -0.14
CA LEU A 72 -0.78 7.97 0.00
C LEU A 72 -0.01 8.00 1.31
N GLY A 73 1.22 8.46 1.27
CA GLY A 73 2.07 8.33 2.43
C GLY A 73 3.28 9.24 2.40
N ARG A 74 4.17 8.93 3.34
CA ARG A 74 5.46 9.57 3.49
C ARG A 74 6.53 8.52 3.69
N LEU A 75 7.65 8.71 3.02
CA LEU A 75 8.91 8.01 3.24
C LEU A 75 9.86 8.99 3.93
N GLU A 76 10.43 8.60 5.06
CA GLU A 76 11.32 9.44 5.87
C GLU A 76 12.68 8.77 5.98
N ALA A 77 13.76 9.56 5.85
CA ALA A 77 15.12 9.10 6.08
C ALA A 77 15.99 10.21 6.69
N LYS A 78 16.52 9.97 7.89
CA LYS A 78 17.44 10.88 8.60
C LYS A 78 17.02 12.37 8.60
N GLY A 79 15.74 12.65 8.80
CA GLY A 79 15.20 14.02 8.87
C GLY A 79 14.68 14.59 7.55
N GLU A 80 14.97 13.95 6.42
CA GLU A 80 14.37 14.26 5.12
C GLU A 80 13.13 13.40 4.87
N HIS A 81 12.23 13.91 4.02
CA HIS A 81 11.00 13.19 3.68
C HIS A 81 10.57 13.35 2.22
N ALA A 82 10.06 12.26 1.65
CA ALA A 82 9.32 12.26 0.40
C ALA A 82 7.84 11.97 0.69
N SER A 83 6.94 12.70 0.04
CA SER A 83 5.55 12.28 -0.09
C SER A 83 5.44 11.26 -1.21
N LEU A 84 4.57 10.27 -1.07
CA LEU A 84 4.37 9.23 -2.06
C LEU A 84 2.92 8.95 -2.37
N VAL A 85 2.68 8.52 -3.60
CA VAL A 85 1.39 7.98 -4.07
C VAL A 85 1.65 6.71 -4.87
N SER A 86 0.92 5.64 -4.54
CA SER A 86 0.98 4.36 -5.25
C SER A 86 -0.41 3.97 -5.73
N LEU A 87 -0.51 3.48 -6.96
CA LEU A 87 -1.75 2.96 -7.53
C LEU A 87 -1.44 1.70 -8.32
N GLY A 88 -2.17 0.61 -8.06
CA GLY A 88 -1.94 -0.63 -8.79
C GLY A 88 -2.88 -1.76 -8.39
N PRO A 89 -2.84 -2.87 -9.12
CA PRO A 89 -3.58 -4.06 -8.74
C PRO A 89 -3.02 -4.67 -7.45
N SER A 90 -3.93 -5.28 -6.69
CA SER A 90 -3.60 -6.14 -5.57
C SER A 90 -4.46 -7.39 -5.61
N PHE A 91 -3.94 -8.45 -5.01
CA PHE A 91 -4.48 -9.79 -5.06
C PHE A 91 -4.51 -10.36 -3.65
N THR A 92 -5.64 -10.95 -3.28
CA THR A 92 -5.80 -11.62 -1.98
C THR A 92 -6.22 -13.06 -2.23
N VAL A 93 -5.47 -14.02 -1.73
CA VAL A 93 -5.79 -15.46 -1.78
C VAL A 93 -6.12 -15.94 -0.38
N ARG A 94 -7.31 -16.52 -0.21
CA ARG A 94 -7.74 -17.07 1.08
C ARG A 94 -8.59 -18.32 0.92
N GLN A 95 -8.56 -19.18 1.91
CA GLN A 95 -9.61 -20.19 2.08
C GLN A 95 -10.92 -19.50 2.51
N VAL A 96 -12.06 -20.00 2.07
CA VAL A 96 -13.39 -19.37 2.23
C VAL A 96 -13.71 -19.06 3.70
N ASP A 97 -13.36 -19.97 4.60
CA ASP A 97 -13.61 -19.87 6.05
C ASP A 97 -12.36 -19.51 6.87
N ALA A 98 -11.22 -19.28 6.21
CA ALA A 98 -10.01 -18.90 6.93
C ALA A 98 -10.08 -17.42 7.39
N PRO A 99 -9.65 -17.12 8.63
CA PRO A 99 -9.49 -15.74 9.08
C PRO A 99 -8.25 -15.08 8.48
N TRP A 100 -7.36 -15.86 7.85
CA TRP A 100 -6.12 -15.37 7.25
C TRP A 100 -6.18 -15.35 5.73
N ALA A 101 -5.37 -14.50 5.11
CA ALA A 101 -5.23 -14.39 3.67
C ALA A 101 -3.80 -14.01 3.28
N PHE A 102 -3.32 -14.53 2.15
CA PHE A 102 -2.10 -14.04 1.53
C PHE A 102 -2.42 -12.88 0.60
N SER A 103 -1.63 -11.82 0.67
CA SER A 103 -1.80 -10.63 -0.15
C SER A 103 -0.55 -10.38 -0.99
N PHE A 104 -0.75 -9.94 -2.23
CA PHE A 104 0.31 -9.48 -3.11
C PHE A 104 -0.15 -8.20 -3.84
N SER A 105 0.74 -7.23 -4.05
CA SER A 105 0.46 -6.05 -4.85
C SER A 105 1.67 -5.59 -5.65
N VAL A 106 1.38 -4.94 -6.78
CA VAL A 106 2.39 -4.28 -7.60
C VAL A 106 1.84 -2.92 -8.01
N SER A 107 2.61 -1.86 -7.81
CA SER A 107 2.15 -0.50 -8.05
C SER A 107 3.28 0.41 -8.56
N PRO A 108 3.08 1.09 -9.70
CA PRO A 108 3.76 2.36 -9.94
C PRO A 108 3.60 3.29 -8.73
N THR A 109 4.69 3.90 -8.32
CA THR A 109 4.79 4.77 -7.14
C THR A 109 5.50 6.05 -7.52
N LEU A 110 4.87 7.19 -7.31
CA LEU A 110 5.50 8.49 -7.47
C LEU A 110 5.97 9.00 -6.12
N ILE A 111 7.22 9.46 -6.05
CA ILE A 111 7.84 10.07 -4.87
C ILE A 111 8.23 11.52 -5.17
N SER A 112 8.01 12.41 -4.19
CA SER A 112 8.32 13.84 -4.35
C SER A 112 9.80 14.19 -4.21
N GLU A 113 10.55 13.35 -3.51
CA GLU A 113 11.99 13.46 -3.28
C GLU A 113 12.59 12.07 -3.47
N HIS A 114 13.76 12.00 -4.09
CA HIS A 114 14.49 10.76 -4.40
C HIS A 114 15.96 10.84 -3.96
N GLU A 115 16.48 12.03 -3.69
CA GLU A 115 17.81 12.24 -3.13
C GLU A 115 17.70 12.38 -1.61
N PHE A 116 18.10 11.33 -0.88
CA PHE A 116 18.21 11.33 0.58
C PHE A 116 19.69 11.44 1.00
N PRO A 117 20.00 11.87 2.23
CA PRO A 117 21.37 12.18 2.65
C PRO A 117 22.45 11.10 2.41
N HIS A 118 22.06 9.82 2.30
CA HIS A 118 22.98 8.72 1.99
C HIS A 118 22.45 7.76 0.93
N MET A 119 21.40 8.13 0.22
CA MET A 119 20.77 7.25 -0.75
C MET A 119 20.04 8.05 -1.81
N ASP A 120 20.46 7.89 -3.06
CA ASP A 120 19.75 8.39 -4.21
C ASP A 120 18.92 7.25 -4.83
N LEU A 121 17.59 7.40 -4.85
CA LEU A 121 16.65 6.46 -5.44
C LEU A 121 16.54 6.61 -6.98
N GLY A 122 17.32 7.51 -7.56
CA GLY A 122 17.52 7.73 -8.99
C GLY A 122 16.45 8.56 -9.68
N GLY A 123 15.23 8.60 -9.17
CA GLY A 123 14.18 9.44 -9.74
C GLY A 123 12.82 9.30 -9.07
N SER A 124 11.87 10.15 -9.47
CA SER A 124 10.53 10.23 -8.88
C SER A 124 9.62 9.05 -9.18
N LEU A 125 9.86 8.29 -10.25
CA LEU A 125 9.06 7.10 -10.58
C LEU A 125 9.72 5.83 -10.06
N GLN A 126 9.02 5.14 -9.17
CA GLN A 126 9.41 3.87 -8.59
C GLN A 126 8.33 2.81 -8.87
N PHE A 127 8.68 1.55 -8.66
CA PHE A 127 7.78 0.41 -8.63
C PHE A 127 7.84 -0.20 -7.24
N THR A 128 6.68 -0.35 -6.61
CA THR A 128 6.53 -0.97 -5.31
C THR A 128 5.91 -2.35 -5.49
N LEU A 129 6.55 -3.38 -4.95
CA LEU A 129 6.01 -4.72 -4.81
C LEU A 129 5.78 -4.99 -3.33
N GLU A 130 4.59 -5.46 -2.96
CA GLU A 130 4.27 -5.88 -1.58
C GLU A 130 3.84 -7.35 -1.59
N ALA A 131 4.26 -8.11 -0.59
CA ALA A 131 3.73 -9.43 -0.28
C ALA A 131 3.46 -9.52 1.23
N GLY A 132 2.39 -10.19 1.64
CA GLY A 132 2.01 -10.20 3.05
C GLY A 132 1.00 -11.23 3.47
N LEU A 133 0.77 -11.26 4.77
CA LEU A 133 -0.22 -12.07 5.47
C LEU A 133 -1.18 -11.13 6.19
N ASP A 134 -2.46 -11.20 5.83
CA ASP A 134 -3.55 -10.47 6.48
C ASP A 134 -4.32 -11.43 7.41
N TYR A 135 -4.84 -10.92 8.53
CA TYR A 135 -5.66 -11.64 9.49
C TYR A 135 -6.88 -10.81 9.89
N ARG A 136 -8.06 -11.42 9.90
CA ARG A 136 -9.34 -10.81 10.28
C ARG A 136 -9.59 -11.00 11.78
N LEU A 137 -9.66 -9.90 12.52
CA LEU A 137 -10.03 -9.88 13.94
C LEU A 137 -11.56 -9.86 14.14
N GLY A 138 -12.33 -9.74 13.06
CA GLY A 138 -13.78 -9.76 13.05
C GLY A 138 -14.33 -9.41 11.67
N PRO A 139 -15.63 -9.10 11.57
CA PRO A 139 -16.27 -8.80 10.29
C PRO A 139 -15.65 -7.59 9.58
N ARG A 140 -15.20 -6.59 10.32
CA ARG A 140 -14.74 -5.30 9.79
C ARG A 140 -13.25 -5.02 10.01
N LEU A 141 -12.68 -5.43 11.13
CA LEU A 141 -11.29 -5.13 11.48
C LEU A 141 -10.32 -6.21 10.95
N GLY A 142 -9.23 -5.75 10.34
CA GLY A 142 -8.11 -6.58 9.90
C GLY A 142 -6.76 -6.01 10.34
N VAL A 143 -5.80 -6.90 10.50
CA VAL A 143 -4.38 -6.56 10.68
C VAL A 143 -3.56 -7.32 9.66
N GLY A 144 -2.38 -6.82 9.32
CA GLY A 144 -1.50 -7.53 8.39
C GLY A 144 -0.04 -7.21 8.60
N TYR A 145 0.82 -8.13 8.15
CA TYR A 145 2.26 -7.93 8.06
C TYR A 145 2.70 -8.12 6.61
N ARG A 146 3.60 -7.26 6.15
CA ARG A 146 4.06 -7.24 4.75
C ARG A 146 5.55 -7.02 4.66
N VAL A 147 6.13 -7.58 3.61
CA VAL A 147 7.42 -7.16 3.08
C VAL A 147 7.17 -6.37 1.81
N GLN A 148 7.94 -5.31 1.63
CA GLN A 148 7.81 -4.39 0.51
C GLN A 148 9.19 -4.14 -0.09
N HIS A 149 9.28 -4.25 -1.41
CA HIS A 149 10.44 -3.80 -2.19
C HIS A 149 10.02 -2.61 -3.05
N MET A 150 10.79 -1.53 -3.00
CA MET A 150 10.59 -0.36 -3.87
C MET A 150 11.87 -0.06 -4.64
N SER A 151 11.80 0.03 -5.97
CA SER A 151 12.94 0.35 -6.83
C SER A 151 12.48 0.97 -8.15
N ASN A 152 13.40 1.54 -8.92
CA ASN A 152 13.05 2.19 -10.19
C ASN A 152 13.18 1.26 -11.41
N ALA A 153 13.38 -0.04 -11.18
CA ALA A 153 13.58 -1.05 -12.22
C ALA A 153 14.69 -0.70 -13.23
N TYR A 154 15.77 -0.06 -12.76
CA TYR A 154 16.90 0.42 -13.58
C TYR A 154 16.52 1.43 -14.66
N ARG A 155 15.43 2.18 -14.44
CA ARG A 155 15.04 3.29 -15.32
C ARG A 155 15.99 4.48 -15.22
N TYR A 156 16.69 4.61 -14.10
CA TYR A 156 17.66 5.65 -13.81
C TYR A 156 19.02 5.03 -13.48
N GLU A 157 20.09 5.84 -13.49
CA GLU A 157 21.45 5.38 -13.26
C GLU A 157 21.65 4.79 -11.85
N ALA A 158 21.15 5.49 -10.82
CA ALA A 158 21.12 4.98 -9.45
C ALA A 158 19.85 4.15 -9.20
N ASN A 159 19.99 2.96 -8.60
CA ASN A 159 18.85 2.11 -8.20
C ASN A 159 19.20 1.22 -7.00
N PRO A 160 19.42 1.80 -5.81
CA PRO A 160 19.75 1.02 -4.62
C PRO A 160 18.58 0.16 -4.12
N GLY A 161 17.35 0.61 -4.38
CA GLY A 161 16.13 0.01 -3.85
C GLY A 161 15.96 0.21 -2.34
N VAL A 162 14.72 0.08 -1.86
CA VAL A 162 14.38 0.16 -0.44
C VAL A 162 13.49 -1.03 -0.08
N ASP A 163 13.95 -1.83 0.87
CA ASP A 163 13.19 -2.96 1.41
C ASP A 163 12.63 -2.58 2.78
N LEU A 164 11.33 -2.78 2.97
CA LEU A 164 10.64 -2.46 4.22
C LEU A 164 9.86 -3.67 4.75
N HIS A 165 9.77 -3.79 6.06
CA HIS A 165 8.70 -4.54 6.71
C HIS A 165 7.59 -3.60 7.16
N MET A 166 6.34 -4.04 7.11
CA MET A 166 5.19 -3.16 7.31
C MET A 166 4.09 -3.85 8.09
N ILE A 167 3.52 -3.13 9.07
CA ILE A 167 2.32 -3.52 9.79
C ILE A 167 1.15 -2.68 9.27
N ARG A 168 -0.01 -3.33 9.08
CA ARG A 168 -1.26 -2.73 8.63
C ARG A 168 -2.35 -2.90 9.66
N LEU A 169 -3.18 -1.86 9.78
CA LEU A 169 -4.51 -1.93 10.41
C LEU A 169 -5.55 -1.48 9.39
N ASP A 170 -6.60 -2.27 9.15
CA ASP A 170 -7.63 -1.95 8.16
C ASP A 170 -9.06 -2.20 8.63
N TRP A 171 -9.96 -1.45 8.00
CA TRP A 171 -11.40 -1.50 8.19
C TRP A 171 -12.09 -1.78 6.86
N ARG A 172 -12.99 -2.76 6.87
CA ARG A 172 -13.92 -3.07 5.78
C ARG A 172 -15.27 -2.42 6.05
N PHE A 173 -15.82 -1.74 5.06
CA PHE A 173 -17.09 -1.04 5.17
C PHE A 173 -18.31 -1.95 4.93
#